data_AF-A0A7I7LLX5-F1
#
_entry.id   AF-A0A7I7LLX5-F1
#
_cell.length_a   1.000
_cell.length_b   1.000
_cell.length_c   1.000
_cell.angle_alpha   90.00
_cell.angle_beta   90.00
_cell.angle_gamma   90.00
#
_symmetry.space_group_name_H-M   'P 1'
#
loop_
_entity.id
_entity.type
_entity.pdbx_description
1 polymer ?
#
loop_
_entity_poly.entity_id
_entity_poly.type
_entity_poly.pdbx_seq_one_letter_code
_entity_poly.pdbx_strand_id
1 'polypeptide(L)'
;MLRDSEQLLADVLDGSGARIESLGTRLIAVGMLPTLSADHMTAERLSTNPRYELLSRRIRTARHRPFRVHISDAPEPVEFTTDSVAPEASATSLQLHLRAHRDRFAAYFNAAQLIAGAQVAVAANSPFLLGRHAWQETRITLVEQLLDSRRPSEVKASAPARVRLGEGWISDPVGLFDHLVREYPPLFPTLEAEDPDAALEAGRAPVLHELRLHNGTVWQWNRPVYDVQGRQPAAANREPGAAQRAHRRRHGRQCRLLLRAGARNRRQ
;
A
#
# COMPACT_ATOMS: atom_id res chain seq x y z
N MET A 1 -11.09 21.48 2.00
CA MET A 1 -10.16 20.37 1.71
C MET A 1 -10.49 19.11 2.51
N LEU A 2 -10.37 19.09 3.85
CA LEU A 2 -10.74 17.88 4.63
C LEU A 2 -12.23 17.55 4.56
N ARG A 3 -13.11 18.54 4.75
CA ARG A 3 -14.57 18.38 4.53
C ARG A 3 -14.90 17.88 3.12
N ASP A 4 -14.24 18.42 2.09
CA ASP A 4 -14.45 17.97 0.72
C ASP A 4 -14.01 16.51 0.51
N SER A 5 -12.95 16.07 1.21
CA SER A 5 -12.47 14.69 1.15
C SER A 5 -13.40 13.74 1.90
N GLU A 6 -13.93 14.18 3.03
CA GLU A 6 -14.95 13.47 3.80
C GLU A 6 -16.24 13.32 2.99
N GLN A 7 -16.73 14.40 2.38
CA GLN A 7 -17.92 14.38 1.52
C GLN A 7 -17.70 13.45 0.32
N LEU A 8 -16.54 13.54 -0.35
CA LEU A 8 -16.20 12.65 -1.44
C LEU A 8 -16.21 11.18 -1.01
N LEU A 9 -15.69 10.87 0.19
CA LEU A 9 -15.73 9.52 0.72
C LEU A 9 -17.18 9.08 0.96
N ALA A 10 -17.99 9.90 1.62
CA ALA A 10 -19.41 9.62 1.85
C ALA A 10 -20.15 9.35 0.52
N ASP A 11 -19.99 10.23 -0.47
CA ASP A 11 -20.62 10.10 -1.79
C ASP A 11 -20.22 8.79 -2.49
N VAL A 12 -18.96 8.36 -2.37
CA VAL A 12 -18.47 7.10 -2.96
C VAL A 12 -19.08 5.89 -2.24
N LEU A 13 -19.18 5.93 -0.91
CA LEU A 13 -19.75 4.84 -0.13
C LEU A 13 -21.27 4.73 -0.38
N ASP A 14 -21.98 5.85 -0.32
CA ASP A 14 -23.43 5.93 -0.52
C ASP A 14 -23.82 5.60 -1.96
N GLY A 15 -23.09 6.15 -2.94
CA GLY A 15 -23.29 5.85 -4.36
C GLY A 15 -23.03 4.38 -4.71
N SER A 16 -22.23 3.67 -3.92
CA SER A 16 -22.02 2.22 -4.07
C SER A 16 -23.09 1.39 -3.36
N GLY A 17 -23.79 1.96 -2.37
CA GLY A 17 -24.74 1.28 -1.49
C GLY A 17 -25.84 0.54 -2.24
N ALA A 18 -26.61 1.24 -3.08
CA ALA A 18 -27.73 0.64 -3.81
C ALA A 18 -27.31 -0.56 -4.67
N ARG A 19 -26.13 -0.50 -5.30
CA ARG A 19 -25.61 -1.60 -6.13
C ARG A 19 -25.15 -2.78 -5.27
N ILE A 20 -24.54 -2.53 -4.13
CA ILE A 20 -24.10 -3.57 -3.17
C ILE A 20 -25.32 -4.25 -2.53
N GLU A 21 -26.33 -3.49 -2.14
CA GLU A 21 -27.58 -3.99 -1.58
C GLU A 21 -28.38 -4.82 -2.59
N SER A 22 -28.37 -4.44 -3.87
CA SER A 22 -29.01 -5.25 -4.93
C SER A 22 -28.41 -6.66 -5.08
N LEU A 23 -27.20 -6.89 -4.55
CA LEU A 23 -26.54 -8.20 -4.50
C LEU A 23 -26.85 -8.97 -3.21
N GLY A 24 -27.74 -8.47 -2.35
CA GLY A 24 -28.01 -9.05 -1.03
C GLY A 24 -26.86 -8.88 -0.04
N THR A 25 -26.00 -7.89 -0.26
CA THR A 25 -24.80 -7.65 0.57
C THR A 25 -24.84 -6.24 1.19
N ARG A 26 -23.99 -6.01 2.19
CA ARG A 26 -23.84 -4.70 2.82
C ARG A 26 -22.37 -4.31 2.90
N LEU A 27 -22.09 -3.03 2.65
CA LEU A 27 -20.76 -2.46 2.84
C LEU A 27 -20.52 -2.14 4.33
N ILE A 28 -19.35 -2.50 4.83
CA ILE A 28 -18.91 -2.19 6.20
C ILE A 28 -17.49 -1.61 6.13
N ALA A 29 -17.31 -0.43 6.72
CA ALA A 29 -15.99 0.19 6.88
C ALA A 29 -15.29 -0.37 8.12
N VAL A 30 -14.62 -1.52 7.98
CA VAL A 30 -13.93 -2.22 9.07
C VAL A 30 -12.53 -2.61 8.64
N GLY A 31 -11.60 -2.71 9.59
CA GLY A 31 -10.23 -3.13 9.31
C GLY A 31 -10.14 -4.61 8.93
N MET A 32 -10.77 -5.48 9.71
CA MET A 32 -10.96 -6.89 9.35
C MET A 32 -12.33 -7.34 9.82
N LEU A 33 -13.03 -8.11 9.00
CA LEU A 33 -14.33 -8.67 9.36
C LEU A 33 -14.14 -9.71 10.49
N PRO A 34 -14.84 -9.57 11.63
CA PRO A 34 -14.67 -10.49 12.76
C PRO A 34 -15.05 -11.95 12.46
N THR A 35 -15.90 -12.15 11.45
CA THR A 35 -16.43 -13.45 11.03
C THR A 35 -15.59 -14.14 9.96
N LEU A 36 -14.42 -13.58 9.57
CA LEU A 36 -13.56 -14.23 8.59
C LEU A 36 -12.93 -15.50 9.16
N SER A 37 -13.36 -16.63 8.62
CA SER A 37 -12.72 -17.94 8.77
C SER A 37 -11.59 -18.16 7.75
N ALA A 38 -10.84 -19.25 7.95
CA ALA A 38 -9.78 -19.68 7.04
C ALA A 38 -10.29 -19.93 5.60
N ASP A 39 -11.53 -20.42 5.44
CA ASP A 39 -12.17 -20.68 4.14
C ASP A 39 -12.39 -19.43 3.28
N HIS A 40 -12.33 -18.25 3.90
CA HIS A 40 -12.40 -16.95 3.22
C HIS A 40 -11.02 -16.39 2.86
N MET A 41 -9.94 -16.95 3.41
CA MET A 41 -8.57 -16.44 3.30
C MET A 41 -7.70 -17.30 2.36
N THR A 42 -8.30 -17.87 1.33
CA THR A 42 -7.63 -18.74 0.36
C THR A 42 -7.33 -18.01 -0.95
N ALA A 43 -6.40 -18.56 -1.76
CA ALA A 43 -6.00 -17.94 -3.02
C ALA A 43 -7.17 -17.82 -4.02
N GLU A 44 -8.12 -18.76 -3.98
CA GLU A 44 -9.32 -18.81 -4.83
C GLU A 44 -10.30 -17.68 -4.52
N ARG A 45 -10.22 -17.10 -3.31
CA ARG A 45 -11.05 -15.96 -2.88
C ARG A 45 -10.45 -14.62 -3.30
N LEU A 46 -9.20 -14.60 -3.78
CA LEU A 46 -8.59 -13.38 -4.30
C LEU A 46 -9.21 -13.00 -5.64
N SER A 47 -9.19 -11.69 -5.94
CA SER A 47 -9.58 -11.22 -7.26
C SER A 47 -8.66 -11.81 -8.33
N THR A 48 -9.23 -12.11 -9.50
CA THR A 48 -8.53 -12.66 -10.66
C THR A 48 -7.55 -11.64 -11.23
N ASN A 49 -6.40 -11.51 -10.58
CA ASN A 49 -5.28 -10.69 -11.01
C ASN A 49 -3.98 -11.50 -10.84
N PRO A 50 -3.25 -11.82 -11.93
CA PRO A 50 -2.06 -12.66 -11.90
C PRO A 50 -0.94 -12.08 -11.02
N ARG A 51 -1.01 -10.78 -10.70
CA ARG A 51 -0.07 -10.13 -9.78
C ARG A 51 -0.07 -10.75 -8.38
N TYR A 52 -1.21 -11.20 -7.85
CA TYR A 52 -1.27 -11.75 -6.49
C TYR A 52 -0.63 -13.13 -6.39
N GLU A 53 -0.83 -13.97 -7.41
CA GLU A 53 -0.18 -15.26 -7.51
C GLU A 53 1.34 -15.09 -7.66
N LEU A 54 1.76 -14.17 -8.54
CA LEU A 54 3.18 -13.84 -8.71
C LEU A 54 3.79 -13.29 -7.41
N LEU A 55 3.09 -12.41 -6.69
CA LEU A 55 3.52 -11.89 -5.40
C LEU A 55 3.73 -13.01 -4.38
N SER A 56 2.73 -13.90 -4.25
CA SER A 56 2.80 -15.07 -3.35
C SER A 56 4.01 -15.93 -3.66
N ARG A 57 4.22 -16.26 -4.94
CA ARG A 57 5.36 -17.05 -5.40
C ARG A 57 6.69 -16.36 -5.04
N ARG A 58 6.81 -15.06 -5.33
CA ARG A 58 8.05 -14.30 -5.11
C ARG A 58 8.40 -14.16 -3.63
N ILE A 59 7.43 -13.86 -2.77
CA ILE A 59 7.67 -13.78 -1.31
C ILE A 59 8.04 -15.15 -0.76
N ARG A 60 7.31 -16.21 -1.14
CA ARG A 60 7.60 -17.59 -0.71
C ARG A 60 9.00 -18.03 -1.13
N THR A 61 9.38 -17.79 -2.39
CA THR A 61 10.72 -18.11 -2.91
C THR A 61 11.81 -17.29 -2.19
N ALA A 62 11.57 -16.02 -1.90
CA ALA A 62 12.56 -15.17 -1.21
C ALA A 62 12.84 -15.65 0.22
N ARG A 63 11.78 -16.03 0.97
CA ARG A 63 11.87 -16.38 2.40
C ARG A 63 12.32 -17.81 2.69
N HIS A 64 12.25 -18.72 1.72
CA HIS A 64 12.59 -20.16 1.86
C HIS A 64 11.84 -20.89 2.99
N ARG A 65 10.59 -20.50 3.23
CA ARG A 65 9.70 -21.12 4.23
C ARG A 65 8.24 -20.85 3.88
N PRO A 66 7.29 -21.68 4.36
CA PRO A 66 5.87 -21.37 4.23
C PRO A 66 5.51 -20.06 4.93
N PHE A 67 4.37 -19.49 4.57
CA PHE A 67 3.82 -18.38 5.33
C PHE A 67 3.33 -18.91 6.67
N ARG A 68 3.89 -18.40 7.76
CA ARG A 68 3.47 -18.70 9.13
C ARG A 68 3.19 -17.39 9.84
N VAL A 69 2.03 -17.31 10.46
CA VAL A 69 1.63 -16.19 11.32
C VAL A 69 1.46 -16.77 12.72
N HIS A 70 2.11 -16.16 13.70
CA HIS A 70 2.03 -16.54 15.10
C HIS A 70 1.97 -15.28 15.97
N ILE A 71 0.85 -15.08 16.65
CA ILE A 71 0.56 -13.95 17.53
C ILE A 71 0.29 -14.54 18.91
N SER A 72 1.35 -14.73 19.70
CA SER A 72 1.29 -15.43 21.00
C SER A 72 0.95 -14.52 22.18
N ASP A 73 1.14 -13.22 22.01
CA ASP A 73 0.98 -12.18 23.03
C ASP A 73 -0.41 -11.51 23.00
N ALA A 74 -1.27 -11.95 22.09
CA ALA A 74 -2.67 -11.56 22.02
C ALA A 74 -3.50 -12.13 23.19
N PRO A 75 -4.65 -11.52 23.54
CA PRO A 75 -5.59 -12.07 24.53
C PRO A 75 -5.96 -13.53 24.25
N GLU A 76 -6.25 -13.86 23.00
CA GLU A 76 -6.33 -15.22 22.49
C GLU A 76 -5.24 -15.45 21.44
N PRO A 77 -4.26 -16.33 21.70
CA PRO A 77 -3.21 -16.62 20.75
C PRO A 77 -3.74 -17.12 19.41
N VAL A 78 -3.14 -16.65 18.32
CA VAL A 78 -3.50 -17.05 16.95
C VAL A 78 -2.27 -17.59 16.24
N GLU A 79 -2.39 -18.78 15.67
CA GLU A 79 -1.37 -19.37 14.82
C GLU A 79 -1.98 -20.08 13.62
N PHE A 80 -1.40 -19.85 12.44
CA PHE A 80 -1.73 -20.63 11.25
C PHE A 80 -0.59 -20.58 10.23
N THR A 81 -0.65 -21.52 9.28
CA THR A 81 0.20 -21.54 8.08
C THR A 81 -0.66 -21.42 6.83
N THR A 82 -0.07 -20.89 5.75
CA THR A 82 -0.71 -20.80 4.43
C THR A 82 0.34 -20.83 3.32
N ASP A 83 -0.10 -21.06 2.09
CA ASP A 83 0.75 -21.10 0.89
C ASP A 83 0.68 -19.84 0.03
N SER A 84 -0.10 -18.84 0.46
CA SER A 84 -0.32 -17.61 -0.30
C SER A 84 -0.37 -16.37 0.59
N VAL A 85 -0.31 -15.20 -0.04
CA VAL A 85 -0.55 -13.92 0.64
C VAL A 85 -2.04 -13.63 0.85
N ALA A 86 -2.94 -14.55 0.51
CA ALA A 86 -4.39 -14.31 0.53
C ALA A 86 -4.94 -13.77 1.86
N PRO A 87 -4.46 -14.18 3.04
CA PRO A 87 -4.93 -13.59 4.30
C PRO A 87 -4.68 -12.08 4.39
N GLU A 88 -3.75 -11.50 3.63
CA GLU A 88 -3.56 -10.04 3.57
C GLU A 88 -4.82 -9.33 3.07
N ALA A 89 -5.58 -9.96 2.17
CA ALA A 89 -6.80 -9.38 1.61
C ALA A 89 -7.94 -9.27 2.65
N SER A 90 -7.80 -9.89 3.83
CA SER A 90 -8.70 -9.65 4.97
C SER A 90 -8.53 -8.26 5.59
N ALA A 91 -7.35 -7.65 5.41
CA ALA A 91 -7.03 -6.32 5.91
C ALA A 91 -7.50 -5.24 4.93
N THR A 92 -8.43 -4.42 5.39
CA THR A 92 -8.84 -3.17 4.73
C THR A 92 -8.21 -1.99 5.47
N SER A 93 -8.16 -0.81 4.85
CA SER A 93 -7.52 0.36 5.44
C SER A 93 -7.96 1.66 4.79
N LEU A 94 -7.86 2.78 5.50
CA LEU A 94 -7.92 4.12 4.92
C LEU A 94 -6.50 4.66 4.73
N GLN A 95 -6.24 5.29 3.58
CA GLN A 95 -4.95 5.92 3.31
C GLN A 95 -5.09 7.31 2.73
N LEU A 96 -4.34 8.24 3.31
CA LEU A 96 -4.30 9.62 2.87
C LEU A 96 -3.06 9.87 2.00
N HIS A 97 -3.26 10.56 0.89
CA HIS A 97 -2.21 10.92 -0.06
C HIS A 97 -2.01 12.44 -0.05
N LEU A 98 -0.98 12.90 0.66
CA LEU A 98 -0.66 14.32 0.74
C LEU A 98 0.40 14.69 -0.30
N ARG A 99 0.10 15.70 -1.14
CA ARG A 99 1.08 16.32 -2.04
C ARG A 99 1.86 17.38 -1.25
N ALA A 100 3.18 17.24 -1.20
CA ALA A 100 4.05 18.23 -0.57
C ALA A 100 5.07 18.78 -1.58
N HIS A 101 5.42 20.06 -1.42
CA HIS A 101 6.59 20.63 -2.08
C HIS A 101 7.85 19.94 -1.53
N ARG A 102 8.89 19.76 -2.37
CA ARG A 102 10.13 19.07 -1.99
C ARG A 102 10.71 19.62 -0.68
N ASP A 103 10.83 20.95 -0.58
CA ASP A 103 11.43 21.63 0.58
C ASP A 103 10.66 21.46 1.90
N ARG A 104 9.40 21.04 1.84
CA ARG A 104 8.58 20.75 3.03
C ARG A 104 8.34 19.26 3.24
N PHE A 105 8.77 18.41 2.30
CA PHE A 105 8.46 16.99 2.32
C PHE A 105 8.97 16.33 3.61
N ALA A 106 10.22 16.61 4.00
CA ALA A 106 10.83 16.07 5.21
C ALA A 106 10.03 16.41 6.47
N ALA A 107 9.61 17.68 6.62
CA ALA A 107 8.80 18.11 7.74
C ALA A 107 7.45 17.36 7.82
N TYR A 108 6.76 17.20 6.69
CA TYR A 108 5.49 16.45 6.66
C TYR A 108 5.67 14.95 6.89
N PHE A 109 6.70 14.34 6.31
CA PHE A 109 7.01 12.93 6.51
C PHE A 109 7.33 12.64 7.98
N ASN A 110 8.20 13.47 8.57
CA ASN A 110 8.57 13.35 9.98
C ASN A 110 7.35 13.59 10.90
N ALA A 111 6.53 14.60 10.62
CA ALA A 111 5.28 14.79 11.38
C ALA A 111 4.35 13.57 11.29
N ALA A 112 4.23 12.94 10.11
CA ALA A 112 3.44 11.72 9.95
C ALA A 112 4.02 10.51 10.68
N GLN A 113 5.35 10.37 10.74
CA GLN A 113 6.02 9.36 11.55
C GLN A 113 5.73 9.56 13.03
N LEU A 114 5.81 10.80 13.52
CA LEU A 114 5.60 11.15 14.92
C LEU A 114 4.20 10.77 15.41
N ILE A 115 3.16 11.01 14.59
CA ILE A 115 1.77 10.77 14.99
C ILE A 115 1.25 9.36 14.65
N ALA A 116 2.05 8.52 14.00
CA ALA A 116 1.59 7.23 13.46
C ALA A 116 0.96 6.33 14.53
N GLY A 117 1.57 6.26 15.72
CA GLY A 117 1.04 5.45 16.83
C GLY A 117 -0.31 5.96 17.34
N ALA A 118 -0.45 7.27 17.55
CA ALA A 118 -1.72 7.87 17.99
C ALA A 118 -2.82 7.70 16.92
N GLN A 119 -2.46 7.86 15.65
CA GLN A 119 -3.39 7.65 14.53
C GLN A 119 -3.90 6.21 14.49
N VAL A 120 -3.01 5.23 14.66
CA VAL A 120 -3.38 3.81 14.73
C VAL A 120 -4.25 3.52 15.95
N ALA A 121 -3.89 4.04 17.12
CA ALA A 121 -4.64 3.80 18.35
C ALA A 121 -6.10 4.29 18.25
N VAL A 122 -6.32 5.47 17.68
CA VAL A 122 -7.67 6.02 17.47
C VAL A 122 -8.45 5.24 16.38
N ALA A 123 -7.76 4.75 15.35
CA ALA A 123 -8.38 4.06 14.22
C ALA A 123 -8.50 2.53 14.38
N ALA A 124 -8.07 1.98 15.52
CA ALA A 124 -8.02 0.55 15.77
C ALA A 124 -9.41 -0.09 15.65
N ASN A 125 -9.58 -0.99 14.68
CA ASN A 125 -10.88 -1.59 14.38
C ASN A 125 -10.79 -2.99 13.76
N SER A 126 -9.80 -3.78 14.17
CA SER A 126 -9.62 -5.15 13.72
C SER A 126 -9.24 -6.11 14.87
N PRO A 127 -10.12 -6.30 15.87
CA PRO A 127 -9.81 -7.08 17.08
C PRO A 127 -9.81 -8.59 16.91
N PHE A 128 -10.30 -9.12 15.78
CA PHE A 128 -10.44 -10.56 15.59
C PHE A 128 -9.68 -11.06 14.35
N LEU A 129 -9.13 -12.27 14.47
CA LEU A 129 -8.52 -13.02 13.38
C LEU A 129 -8.86 -14.51 13.56
N LEU A 130 -9.46 -15.13 12.53
CA LEU A 130 -9.90 -16.53 12.58
C LEU A 130 -10.83 -16.84 13.78
N GLY A 131 -11.71 -15.89 14.11
CA GLY A 131 -12.65 -16.01 15.24
C GLY A 131 -12.02 -15.89 16.64
N ARG A 132 -10.72 -15.60 16.74
CA ARG A 132 -10.01 -15.40 18.01
C ARG A 132 -9.89 -13.92 18.33
N HIS A 133 -10.09 -13.56 19.60
CA HIS A 133 -9.87 -12.18 20.07
C HIS A 133 -8.37 -11.89 20.19
N ALA A 134 -7.83 -11.21 19.19
CA ALA A 134 -6.42 -10.84 19.11
C ALA A 134 -6.20 -9.38 19.58
N TRP A 135 -5.33 -8.64 18.91
CA TRP A 135 -5.07 -7.23 19.21
C TRP A 135 -6.17 -6.33 18.64
N GLN A 136 -6.48 -5.20 19.30
CA GLN A 136 -7.42 -4.17 18.79
C GLN A 136 -7.09 -3.77 17.35
N GLU A 137 -5.81 -3.82 16.98
CA GLU A 137 -5.28 -3.60 15.64
C GLU A 137 -4.46 -4.81 15.13
N THR A 138 -5.10 -5.96 14.94
CA THR A 138 -4.43 -7.19 14.50
C THR A 138 -3.86 -7.13 13.07
N ARG A 139 -4.34 -6.22 12.19
CA ARG A 139 -3.84 -6.14 10.79
C ARG A 139 -2.34 -5.92 10.74
N ILE A 140 -1.77 -5.16 11.67
CA ILE A 140 -0.35 -4.82 11.68
C ILE A 140 0.49 -6.09 11.77
N THR A 141 0.30 -6.89 12.82
CA THR A 141 1.09 -8.11 13.03
C THR A 141 0.80 -9.16 11.96
N LEU A 142 -0.46 -9.28 11.49
CA LEU A 142 -0.81 -10.17 10.39
C LEU A 142 -0.01 -9.84 9.13
N VAL A 143 -0.06 -8.59 8.68
CA VAL A 143 0.56 -8.17 7.42
C VAL A 143 2.08 -8.17 7.52
N GLU A 144 2.65 -7.78 8.67
CA GLU A 144 4.09 -7.82 8.92
C GLU A 144 4.67 -9.23 8.78
N GLN A 145 4.05 -10.24 9.39
CA GLN A 145 4.53 -11.62 9.33
C GLN A 145 4.25 -12.27 7.98
N LEU A 146 3.08 -12.00 7.39
CA LEU A 146 2.63 -12.60 6.15
C LEU A 146 3.46 -12.11 4.96
N LEU A 147 3.72 -10.80 4.86
CA LEU A 147 4.49 -10.22 3.75
C LEU A 147 6.00 -10.16 4.01
N ASP A 148 6.48 -10.74 5.11
CA ASP A 148 7.92 -10.84 5.37
C ASP A 148 8.60 -11.78 4.36
N SER A 149 9.36 -11.20 3.44
CA SER A 149 10.13 -11.96 2.44
C SER A 149 11.49 -12.44 2.95
N ARG A 150 11.87 -12.10 4.19
CA ARG A 150 13.21 -12.40 4.72
C ARG A 150 13.35 -13.87 5.14
N ARG A 151 14.52 -14.41 4.83
CA ARG A 151 15.04 -15.67 5.35
C ARG A 151 15.39 -15.54 6.83
N PRO A 152 15.40 -16.64 7.59
CA PRO A 152 15.84 -16.61 8.99
C PRO A 152 17.24 -15.99 9.21
N SER A 153 18.18 -16.18 8.27
CA SER A 153 19.51 -15.56 8.34
C SER A 153 19.47 -14.04 8.18
N GLU A 154 18.61 -13.52 7.32
CA GLU A 154 18.43 -12.08 7.10
C GLU A 154 17.74 -11.43 8.29
N VAL A 155 16.77 -12.11 8.90
CA VAL A 155 16.16 -11.67 10.17
C VAL A 155 17.20 -11.59 11.28
N LYS A 156 18.06 -12.62 11.42
CA LYS A 156 19.17 -12.61 12.40
C LYS A 156 20.18 -11.49 12.14
N ALA A 157 20.40 -11.14 10.87
CA ALA A 157 21.24 -10.02 10.46
C ALA A 157 20.53 -8.65 10.55
N SER A 158 19.32 -8.58 11.12
CA SER A 158 18.51 -7.36 11.25
C SER A 158 18.20 -6.67 9.91
N ALA A 159 18.13 -7.43 8.81
CA ALA A 159 17.69 -6.91 7.53
C ALA A 159 16.26 -6.33 7.65
N PRO A 160 15.96 -5.19 7.01
CA PRO A 160 14.70 -4.52 7.22
C PRO A 160 13.53 -5.28 6.59
N ALA A 161 12.41 -5.35 7.30
CA ALA A 161 11.17 -5.92 6.77
C ALA A 161 10.55 -5.01 5.71
N ARG A 162 9.85 -5.58 4.72
CA ARG A 162 9.12 -4.79 3.71
C ARG A 162 7.94 -4.03 4.31
N VAL A 163 7.30 -4.59 5.34
CA VAL A 163 6.23 -3.94 6.09
C VAL A 163 6.85 -3.39 7.36
N ARG A 164 6.82 -2.06 7.54
CA ARG A 164 7.45 -1.40 8.68
C ARG A 164 6.99 0.05 8.81
N LEU A 165 7.13 0.65 9.98
CA LEU A 165 6.91 2.09 10.14
C LEU A 165 7.97 2.93 9.40
N GLY A 166 9.25 2.58 9.56
CA GLY A 166 10.39 3.30 8.99
C GLY A 166 11.56 3.33 9.97
N GLU A 167 12.65 3.99 9.59
CA GLU A 167 13.86 4.11 10.40
C GLU A 167 14.30 5.59 10.41
N GLY A 168 14.20 6.23 11.57
CA GLY A 168 14.73 7.58 11.79
C GLY A 168 13.97 8.72 11.09
N TRP A 169 14.55 9.91 11.24
CA TRP A 169 14.10 11.15 10.61
C TRP A 169 14.79 11.34 9.26
N ILE A 170 14.09 11.98 8.33
CA ILE A 170 14.67 12.35 7.04
C ILE A 170 14.91 13.86 6.97
N SER A 171 15.89 14.25 6.16
CA SER A 171 16.12 15.63 5.72
C SER A 171 15.71 15.86 4.27
N ASP A 172 15.71 14.82 3.45
CA ASP A 172 15.36 14.89 2.03
C ASP A 172 14.64 13.61 1.56
N PRO A 173 13.61 13.72 0.69
CA PRO A 173 12.89 12.57 0.13
C PRO A 173 13.74 11.59 -0.70
N VAL A 174 14.83 12.02 -1.35
CA VAL A 174 15.61 11.14 -2.24
C VAL A 174 16.22 9.99 -1.44
N GLY A 175 16.70 10.27 -0.23
CA GLY A 175 17.27 9.23 0.65
C GLY A 175 16.32 8.07 0.97
N LEU A 176 15.00 8.30 0.94
CA LEU A 176 14.03 7.22 1.10
C LEU A 176 13.98 6.29 -0.12
N PHE A 177 14.13 6.83 -1.33
CA PHE A 177 14.20 6.03 -2.56
C PHE A 177 15.55 5.33 -2.70
N ASP A 178 16.65 5.99 -2.30
CA ASP A 178 17.97 5.38 -2.28
C ASP A 178 18.01 4.18 -1.34
N HIS A 179 17.48 4.33 -0.12
CA HIS A 179 17.33 3.23 0.83
C HIS A 179 16.43 2.13 0.25
N LEU A 180 15.33 2.49 -0.42
CA LEU A 180 14.43 1.51 -1.04
C LEU A 180 15.12 0.65 -2.11
N VAL A 181 15.91 1.26 -2.98
CA VAL A 181 16.62 0.53 -4.04
C VAL A 181 17.78 -0.29 -3.47
N ARG A 182 18.47 0.23 -2.45
CA ARG A 182 19.62 -0.44 -1.83
C ARG A 182 19.23 -1.65 -0.99
N GLU A 183 18.21 -1.52 -0.15
CA GLU A 183 17.92 -2.53 0.88
C GLU A 183 16.98 -3.64 0.41
N TYR A 184 16.10 -3.36 -0.56
CA TYR A 184 15.05 -4.32 -0.94
C TYR A 184 15.27 -4.81 -2.37
N PRO A 185 15.43 -6.12 -2.59
CA PRO A 185 15.43 -6.70 -3.92
C PRO A 185 14.06 -6.49 -4.63
N PRO A 186 14.01 -6.23 -5.94
CA PRO A 186 12.73 -6.17 -6.67
C PRO A 186 11.98 -7.51 -6.66
N LEU A 187 10.67 -7.48 -6.42
CA LEU A 187 9.84 -8.70 -6.49
C LEU A 187 9.30 -8.99 -7.91
N PHE A 188 9.10 -7.95 -8.71
CA PHE A 188 8.53 -8.06 -10.05
C PHE A 188 9.59 -7.74 -11.11
N PRO A 189 9.85 -8.64 -12.07
CA PRO A 189 10.83 -8.44 -13.15
C PRO A 189 10.17 -7.75 -14.35
N THR A 190 9.47 -6.65 -14.14
CA THR A 190 8.82 -5.89 -15.22
C THR A 190 9.69 -4.72 -15.58
N LEU A 191 10.04 -4.60 -16.85
CA LEU A 191 10.78 -3.49 -17.43
C LEU A 191 9.93 -2.84 -18.50
N GLU A 192 10.00 -1.51 -18.59
CA GLU A 192 9.38 -0.70 -19.62
C GLU A 192 10.45 -0.12 -20.55
N ALA A 193 10.04 0.29 -21.75
CA ALA A 193 10.97 0.76 -22.78
C ALA A 193 11.48 2.19 -22.58
N GLU A 194 11.06 2.91 -21.53
CA GLU A 194 11.52 4.29 -21.30
C GLU A 194 13.00 4.31 -20.93
N ASP A 195 13.78 5.11 -21.66
CA ASP A 195 15.11 5.52 -21.24
C ASP A 195 14.99 6.78 -20.34
N PRO A 196 15.28 6.68 -19.03
CA PRO A 196 15.10 7.79 -18.10
C PRO A 196 16.11 8.93 -18.32
N ASP A 197 17.31 8.62 -18.81
CA ASP A 197 18.35 9.62 -19.06
C ASP A 197 17.99 10.42 -20.32
N ALA A 198 17.57 9.75 -21.39
CA ALA A 198 17.07 10.42 -22.58
C ALA A 198 15.83 11.29 -22.30
N ALA A 199 14.96 10.87 -21.37
CA ALA A 199 13.83 11.69 -20.94
C ALA A 199 14.29 12.97 -20.23
N LEU A 200 15.29 12.86 -19.34
CA LEU A 200 15.87 13.98 -18.61
C LEU A 200 16.58 14.97 -19.54
N GLU A 201 17.40 14.49 -20.48
CA GLU A 201 18.06 15.31 -21.51
C GLU A 201 17.04 16.04 -22.39
N ALA A 202 15.88 15.44 -22.64
CA ALA A 202 14.77 16.08 -23.33
C ALA A 202 13.97 17.07 -22.45
N GLY A 203 14.43 17.39 -21.24
CA GLY A 203 13.78 18.31 -20.31
C GLY A 203 12.45 17.78 -19.75
N ARG A 204 12.26 16.45 -19.72
CA ARG A 204 11.06 15.79 -19.18
C ARG A 204 11.43 15.00 -17.93
N ALA A 205 10.51 14.98 -16.97
CA ALA A 205 10.61 14.06 -15.84
C ALA A 205 10.36 12.62 -16.33
N PRO A 206 11.27 11.66 -16.06
CA PRO A 206 11.06 10.26 -16.41
C PRO A 206 9.91 9.65 -15.60
N VAL A 207 9.18 8.70 -16.16
CA VAL A 207 8.08 8.01 -15.47
C VAL A 207 8.61 7.10 -14.36
N LEU A 208 9.81 6.55 -14.51
CA LEU A 208 10.47 5.65 -13.55
C LEU A 208 9.55 4.47 -13.15
N HIS A 209 9.08 3.72 -14.14
CA HIS A 209 8.10 2.66 -13.92
C HIS A 209 8.57 1.60 -12.92
N GLU A 210 9.81 1.15 -13.07
CA GLU A 210 10.46 0.11 -12.26
C GLU A 210 10.56 0.57 -10.81
N LEU A 211 11.00 1.82 -10.58
CA LEU A 211 11.05 2.41 -9.24
C LEU A 211 9.67 2.48 -8.60
N ARG A 212 8.65 2.91 -9.36
CA ARG A 212 7.27 2.99 -8.87
C ARG A 212 6.70 1.61 -8.55
N LEU A 213 6.97 0.62 -9.40
CA LEU A 213 6.57 -0.77 -9.19
C LEU A 213 7.26 -1.36 -7.97
N HIS A 214 8.57 -1.16 -7.82
CA HIS A 214 9.37 -1.62 -6.70
C HIS A 214 8.92 -0.97 -5.38
N ASN A 215 8.74 0.35 -5.36
CA ASN A 215 8.14 1.09 -4.24
C ASN A 215 6.70 0.63 -3.95
N GLY A 216 6.02 0.08 -4.95
CA GLY A 216 4.75 -0.61 -4.83
C GLY A 216 4.80 -1.91 -4.02
N THR A 217 5.98 -2.47 -3.75
CA THR A 217 6.23 -3.75 -3.04
C THR A 217 7.00 -3.62 -1.74
N VAL A 218 7.19 -2.37 -1.28
CA VAL A 218 7.66 -2.04 0.06
C VAL A 218 6.55 -1.25 0.74
N TRP A 219 6.09 -1.77 1.88
CA TRP A 219 4.90 -1.31 2.59
C TRP A 219 5.29 -0.58 3.86
N GLN A 220 6.04 0.51 3.70
CA GLN A 220 6.22 1.48 4.78
C GLN A 220 4.87 2.10 5.16
N TRP A 221 4.63 2.30 6.46
CA TRP A 221 3.39 2.90 6.97
C TRP A 221 3.19 4.32 6.44
N ASN A 222 4.30 5.08 6.42
CA ASN A 222 4.43 6.36 5.72
C ASN A 222 5.37 6.16 4.55
N ARG A 223 4.88 6.36 3.32
CA ARG A 223 5.66 6.04 2.12
C ARG A 223 5.76 7.23 1.16
N PRO A 224 6.97 7.56 0.67
CA PRO A 224 7.11 8.52 -0.42
C PRO A 224 6.60 7.88 -1.71
N VAL A 225 5.92 8.65 -2.53
CA VAL A 225 5.39 8.20 -3.81
C VAL A 225 5.83 9.21 -4.86
N TYR A 226 6.64 8.73 -5.80
CA TYR A 226 7.01 9.47 -7.00
C TYR A 226 5.90 9.32 -8.04
N ASP A 227 5.44 10.44 -8.58
CA ASP A 227 4.52 10.45 -9.72
C ASP A 227 4.76 11.68 -10.60
N VAL A 228 4.71 11.46 -11.91
CA VAL A 228 4.82 12.51 -12.94
C VAL A 228 3.42 12.91 -13.38
N GLN A 229 3.02 14.16 -13.10
CA GLN A 229 1.74 14.65 -13.62
C GLN A 229 1.84 14.96 -15.12
N GLY A 230 0.97 14.32 -15.91
CA GLY A 230 0.90 14.49 -17.37
C GLY A 230 0.17 13.35 -18.10
N ARG A 231 -0.02 12.20 -17.45
CA ARG A 231 -0.97 11.16 -17.87
C ARG A 231 -1.95 10.93 -16.73
N GLN A 232 -3.26 11.03 -17.01
CA GLN A 232 -4.23 10.26 -16.23
C GLN A 232 -3.76 8.80 -16.22
N PRO A 233 -3.96 8.03 -15.14
CA PRO A 233 -3.86 6.58 -15.25
C PRO A 233 -4.72 6.17 -16.44
N ALA A 234 -4.18 5.33 -17.33
CA ALA A 234 -4.94 4.84 -18.47
C ALA A 234 -6.22 4.17 -17.91
N ALA A 235 -7.33 4.89 -17.99
CA ALA A 235 -8.64 4.32 -17.78
C ALA A 235 -8.77 3.29 -18.90
N ALA A 236 -8.66 2.01 -18.55
CA ALA A 236 -9.11 0.95 -19.43
C ALA A 236 -10.60 1.22 -19.72
N ASN A 237 -10.89 1.47 -20.99
CA ASN A 237 -12.21 1.54 -21.61
C ASN A 237 -13.19 2.60 -21.07
N ARG A 238 -13.09 3.83 -21.59
CA ARG A 238 -14.27 4.65 -21.92
C ARG A 238 -14.06 5.31 -23.29
N GLU A 239 -15.05 5.13 -24.17
CA GLU A 239 -15.10 5.74 -25.49
C GLU A 239 -15.10 7.28 -25.44
N PRO A 240 -14.62 7.96 -26.50
CA PRO A 240 -14.38 9.40 -26.48
C PRO A 240 -15.65 10.20 -26.78
N GLY A 241 -15.99 11.15 -25.89
CA GLY A 241 -17.05 12.12 -26.11
C GLY A 241 -16.82 13.42 -25.34
N ALA A 242 -16.73 14.52 -26.10
CA ALA A 242 -16.79 15.93 -25.72
C ALA A 242 -15.55 16.60 -25.08
N ALA A 243 -15.12 17.64 -25.79
CA ALA A 243 -13.96 18.50 -25.54
C ALA A 243 -14.22 19.57 -24.48
N GLN A 244 -13.16 20.00 -23.79
CA GLN A 244 -13.01 21.40 -23.38
C GLN A 244 -11.54 21.81 -23.22
N ARG A 245 -11.12 22.74 -24.09
CA ARG A 245 -9.99 23.67 -23.93
C ARG A 245 -10.43 24.74 -22.90
N ALA A 246 -9.64 25.52 -22.17
CA ALA A 246 -8.22 25.86 -22.13
C ALA A 246 -7.93 26.50 -20.74
N HIS A 247 -6.72 26.34 -20.21
CA HIS A 247 -5.86 27.48 -19.85
C HIS A 247 -4.44 26.97 -19.58
N ARG A 248 -3.55 27.09 -20.56
CA ARG A 248 -2.11 26.91 -20.36
C ARG A 248 -1.58 28.14 -19.60
N ARG A 249 -1.11 27.95 -18.38
CA ARG A 249 -0.09 28.82 -17.77
C ARG A 249 1.19 27.99 -17.59
N ARG A 250 2.29 28.57 -18.07
CA ARG A 250 3.65 28.02 -18.03
C ARG A 250 4.13 27.92 -16.58
N HIS A 251 4.01 26.74 -15.97
CA HIS A 251 4.86 26.31 -14.86
C HIS A 251 5.39 24.92 -15.18
N GLY A 252 6.69 24.72 -14.96
CA GLY A 252 7.43 23.52 -15.33
C GLY A 252 6.73 22.24 -14.86
N ARG A 253 6.87 21.17 -15.65
CA ARG A 253 6.35 19.83 -15.34
C ARG A 253 7.07 19.31 -14.08
N GLN A 254 6.54 19.64 -12.91
CA GLN A 254 7.10 19.25 -11.61
C GLN A 254 6.81 17.77 -11.33
N CYS A 255 7.87 17.00 -11.05
CA CYS A 255 7.79 15.74 -10.31
C CYS A 255 7.08 16.00 -8.98
N ARG A 256 6.16 15.10 -8.58
CA ARG A 256 5.46 15.24 -7.30
C ARG A 256 5.80 14.10 -6.38
N LEU A 257 6.09 14.47 -5.13
CA LEU A 257 6.18 13.56 -4.01
C LEU A 257 4.84 13.54 -3.28
N LEU A 258 4.28 12.35 -3.18
CA LEU A 258 3.07 12.03 -2.44
C LEU A 258 3.47 11.29 -1.17
N LEU A 259 3.01 11.73 0.00
CA LEU A 259 3.08 10.97 1.23
C LEU A 259 1.82 10.10 1.33
N ARG A 260 1.97 8.78 1.36
CA ARG A 260 0.87 7.85 1.68
C ARG A 260 0.97 7.45 3.15
N ALA A 261 -0.04 7.79 3.95
CA ALA A 261 -0.16 7.38 5.36
C ALA A 261 -1.28 6.34 5.51
N GLY A 262 -0.97 5.18 6.11
CA GLY A 262 -1.93 4.11 6.49
C GLY A 262 -1.57 2.71 5.95
N ALA A 263 -2.12 1.64 6.56
CA ALA A 263 -2.09 0.26 6.03
C ALA A 263 -2.82 0.21 4.67
N ARG A 264 -2.63 -0.79 3.78
CA ARG A 264 -3.09 -0.75 2.36
C ARG A 264 -4.39 -1.50 2.06
N ASN A 265 -5.21 -0.91 1.18
CA ASN A 265 -5.71 -1.54 -0.05
C ASN A 265 -6.07 -0.44 -1.08
N ARG A 266 -5.75 -0.64 -2.36
CA ARG A 266 -6.20 0.24 -3.47
C ARG A 266 -6.96 -0.64 -4.45
N ARG A 267 -8.26 -0.39 -4.60
CA ARG A 267 -9.01 -0.67 -5.83
C ARG A 267 -9.31 0.66 -6.51
N GLN A 268 -8.70 0.85 -7.67
CA GLN A 268 -9.16 1.45 -8.92
C GLN A 268 -7.93 1.60 -9.82
#